data_AF-A0A8C2MKK7-F1
#
_entry.id   AF-A0A8C2MKK7-F1
#
_cell.length_a   1.000
_cell.length_b   1.000
_cell.length_c   1.000
_cell.angle_alpha   90.00
_cell.angle_beta   90.00
_cell.angle_gamma   90.00
#
_symmetry.space_group_name_H-M   'P 1'
#
loop_
_entity.id
_entity.type
_entity.pdbx_description
1 polymer ?
#
loop_
_entity_poly.entity_id
_entity_poly.type
_entity_poly.pdbx_seq_one_letter_code
_entity_poly.pdbx_strand_id
1 'polypeptide(L)'
;MRIFTPNNVVAKSRFWYFMSQLKMKKSSGETVYYGQNFSIWLRYDSRSGTHNMYGEYWDLTTADMGARRRARAHSTQIVKVEEIALDSQPTVKHFHDSKIKFPLPHRVLRRQHKPRFTTKRPNTFS
;
A
#
# COMPACT_ATOMS: atom_id res chain seq x y z
N MET A 1 -13.67 -1.02 -13.19
CA MET A 1 -12.97 -0.18 -12.19
C MET A 1 -12.35 -1.07 -11.13
N ARG A 2 -11.06 -0.91 -10.83
CA ARG A 2 -10.36 -1.68 -9.78
C ARG A 2 -10.44 -0.91 -8.47
N ILE A 3 -10.92 -1.55 -7.39
CA ILE A 3 -11.20 -0.90 -6.11
C ILE A 3 -10.56 -1.72 -4.99
N PHE A 4 -9.72 -1.06 -4.20
CA PHE A 4 -8.96 -1.68 -3.13
C PHE A 4 -9.61 -1.33 -1.80
N THR A 5 -10.31 -2.31 -1.23
CA THR A 5 -11.07 -2.13 0.01
C THR A 5 -11.01 -3.40 0.86
N PRO A 6 -11.06 -3.28 2.18
CA PRO A 6 -10.93 -4.43 3.08
C PRO A 6 -12.11 -5.41 2.99
N ASN A 7 -13.28 -4.96 2.53
CA ASN A 7 -14.47 -5.80 2.39
C ASN A 7 -15.32 -5.39 1.18
N ASN A 8 -16.27 -6.25 0.82
CA ASN A 8 -17.15 -6.09 -0.33
C ASN A 8 -18.16 -4.92 -0.19
N VAL A 9 -18.60 -4.61 1.03
CA VAL A 9 -19.52 -3.50 1.31
C VAL A 9 -18.86 -2.17 0.97
N VAL A 10 -17.64 -1.95 1.47
CA VAL A 10 -16.86 -0.75 1.17
C VAL A 10 -16.48 -0.71 -0.31
N ALA A 11 -16.23 -1.87 -0.95
CA ALA A 11 -16.00 -1.96 -2.39
C ALA A 11 -17.18 -1.39 -3.20
N LYS A 12 -18.41 -1.82 -2.90
CA LYS A 12 -19.64 -1.31 -3.54
C LYS A 12 -19.82 0.18 -3.30
N SER A 13 -19.59 0.65 -2.08
CA SER A 13 -19.71 2.07 -1.75
C SER A 13 -18.72 2.93 -2.54
N ARG A 14 -17.44 2.51 -2.61
CA ARG A 14 -16.41 3.23 -3.36
C ARG A 14 -16.63 3.15 -4.87
N PHE A 15 -17.20 2.05 -5.36
CA PHE A 15 -17.56 1.91 -6.77
C PHE A 15 -18.54 3.01 -7.19
N TRP A 16 -19.64 3.15 -6.46
CA TRP A 16 -20.66 4.14 -6.77
C TRP A 16 -20.20 5.58 -6.55
N TYR A 17 -19.30 5.82 -5.60
CA TYR A 17 -18.66 7.12 -5.44
C TYR A 17 -17.96 7.55 -6.74
N PHE A 18 -17.10 6.70 -7.31
CA PHE A 18 -16.41 7.01 -8.56
C PHE A 18 -17.36 7.03 -9.78
N MET A 19 -18.34 6.13 -9.86
CA MET A 19 -19.33 6.13 -10.96
C MET A 19 -20.18 7.42 -10.97
N SER A 20 -20.48 7.98 -9.80
CA SER A 20 -21.24 9.23 -9.70
C SER A 20 -20.49 10.43 -10.29
N GLN A 21 -19.15 10.44 -10.20
CA GLN A 21 -18.30 11.43 -10.86
C GLN A 21 -18.35 11.30 -12.39
N LEU A 22 -18.63 10.09 -12.90
CA LEU A 22 -18.86 9.79 -14.31
C LEU A 22 -20.34 9.87 -14.71
N LYS A 23 -21.19 10.51 -13.91
CA LYS A 23 -22.63 10.71 -14.13
C LYS A 23 -23.50 9.44 -14.13
N MET A 24 -23.03 8.33 -13.55
CA MET A 24 -23.83 7.11 -13.35
C MET A 24 -24.22 6.92 -11.87
N LYS A 25 -25.49 6.61 -11.60
CA LYS A 25 -26.03 6.44 -10.23
C LYS A 25 -26.30 4.98 -9.89
N LYS A 26 -26.25 4.66 -8.59
CA LYS A 26 -26.55 3.31 -8.07
C LYS A 26 -27.96 2.83 -8.42
N SER A 27 -28.92 3.74 -8.47
CA SER A 27 -30.31 3.43 -8.82
C SER A 27 -30.48 3.00 -10.27
N SER A 28 -29.51 3.30 -11.14
CA SER A 28 -29.59 3.05 -12.58
C SER A 28 -28.58 2.01 -13.08
N GLY A 29 -28.01 1.18 -12.20
CA GLY A 29 -27.10 0.12 -12.63
C GLY A 29 -26.73 -0.89 -11.54
N GLU A 30 -26.10 -1.99 -11.96
CA GLU A 30 -25.74 -3.13 -11.09
C GLU A 30 -24.25 -3.48 -11.20
N THR A 31 -23.70 -4.19 -10.20
CA THR A 31 -22.28 -4.60 -10.15
C THR A 31 -22.13 -6.06 -10.55
N VAL A 32 -21.30 -6.35 -11.56
CA VAL A 32 -21.26 -7.67 -12.23
C VAL A 32 -20.14 -8.61 -11.74
N TYR A 33 -18.94 -8.12 -11.37
CA TYR A 33 -17.80 -9.00 -11.03
C TYR A 33 -16.74 -8.36 -10.10
N TYR A 34 -15.98 -9.20 -9.36
CA TYR A 34 -14.86 -8.83 -8.49
C TYR A 34 -13.61 -9.70 -8.79
N GLY A 35 -12.42 -9.09 -8.98
CA GLY A 35 -11.14 -9.79 -9.28
C GLY A 35 -9.88 -9.05 -8.80
N GLN A 36 -8.69 -9.67 -8.87
CA GLN A 36 -7.46 -9.28 -8.13
C GLN A 36 -6.31 -8.56 -8.90
N ASN A 37 -5.67 -7.61 -8.18
CA ASN A 37 -4.27 -7.08 -8.03
C ASN A 37 -3.32 -6.64 -9.18
N PHE A 38 -2.74 -5.41 -9.06
CA PHE A 38 -1.73 -4.76 -9.95
C PHE A 38 -0.94 -3.60 -9.21
N SER A 39 0.04 -2.90 -9.86
CA SER A 39 0.83 -1.73 -9.33
C SER A 39 0.25 -0.31 -9.58
N ILE A 40 0.47 0.70 -8.72
CA ILE A 40 -0.55 1.74 -8.45
C ILE A 40 -0.15 3.19 -8.85
N TRP A 41 -1.00 3.85 -9.64
CA TRP A 41 -1.05 5.31 -9.82
C TRP A 41 -2.04 5.91 -8.82
N LEU A 42 -1.63 6.92 -8.06
CA LEU A 42 -2.44 7.50 -6.98
C LEU A 42 -2.66 8.99 -7.21
N ARG A 43 -3.87 9.45 -6.88
CA ARG A 43 -4.18 10.86 -6.66
C ARG A 43 -4.53 11.02 -5.20
N TYR A 44 -4.03 12.07 -4.54
CA TYR A 44 -4.39 12.32 -3.16
C TYR A 44 -4.64 13.81 -2.90
N ASP A 45 -5.52 14.08 -1.95
CA ASP A 45 -5.80 15.43 -1.48
C ASP A 45 -4.87 15.72 -0.29
N SER A 46 -4.02 16.72 -0.47
CA SER A 46 -3.24 17.32 0.61
C SER A 46 -4.06 18.40 1.31
N ARG A 47 -3.50 19.03 2.35
CA ARG A 47 -4.15 20.17 3.01
C ARG A 47 -4.27 21.40 2.11
N SER A 48 -3.43 21.49 1.08
CA SER A 48 -3.31 22.68 0.22
C SER A 48 -3.88 22.47 -1.18
N GLY A 49 -4.17 21.23 -1.57
CA GLY A 49 -4.65 20.92 -2.92
C GLY A 49 -4.51 19.45 -3.30
N THR A 50 -5.02 19.11 -4.48
CA THR A 50 -5.03 17.73 -4.99
C THR A 50 -3.79 17.48 -5.83
N HIS A 51 -3.04 16.41 -5.55
CA HIS A 51 -1.80 16.08 -6.28
C HIS A 51 -1.84 14.66 -6.84
N ASN A 52 -1.31 14.49 -8.05
CA ASN A 52 -1.06 13.18 -8.63
C ASN A 52 0.32 12.67 -8.17
N MET A 53 0.41 11.39 -7.90
CA MET A 53 1.62 10.72 -7.44
C MET A 53 1.78 9.37 -8.12
N TYR A 54 2.98 9.16 -8.62
CA TYR A 54 3.45 7.85 -9.02
C TYR A 54 4.22 7.22 -7.86
N GLY A 55 3.91 5.97 -7.54
CA GLY A 55 4.57 5.22 -6.48
C GLY A 55 4.71 3.76 -6.88
N GLU A 56 5.93 3.25 -6.82
CA GLU A 56 6.21 1.84 -7.02
C GLU A 56 6.40 1.17 -5.66
N TYR A 57 5.76 0.02 -5.49
CA TYR A 57 5.75 -0.71 -4.22
C TYR A 57 6.14 -2.16 -4.48
N TRP A 58 7.13 -2.66 -3.74
CA TRP A 58 7.44 -4.10 -3.60
C TRP A 58 6.58 -4.71 -2.51
N ASP A 59 5.28 -4.69 -2.69
CA ASP A 59 4.39 -5.41 -1.77
C ASP A 59 3.14 -5.87 -2.51
N LEU A 60 2.55 -6.96 -2.02
CA LEU A 60 1.23 -7.44 -2.45
C LEU A 60 0.10 -6.55 -1.89
N THR A 61 0.43 -5.55 -1.06
CA THR A 61 -0.52 -4.70 -0.30
C THR A 61 -0.18 -3.20 -0.29
N THR A 62 -1.20 -2.35 -0.26
CA THR A 62 -1.18 -0.94 -0.74
C THR A 62 -1.06 0.13 0.37
N ALA A 63 -0.28 -0.09 1.43
CA ALA A 63 -0.45 0.62 2.71
C ALA A 63 0.47 1.84 3.03
N ASP A 64 1.42 2.26 2.17
CA ASP A 64 2.50 3.17 2.60
C ASP A 64 2.16 4.70 2.58
N MET A 65 1.05 5.11 1.96
CA MET A 65 0.70 6.54 1.79
C MET A 65 0.41 7.26 3.13
N GLY A 66 -0.13 6.54 4.11
CA GLY A 66 -0.47 7.09 5.42
C GLY A 66 0.76 7.51 6.23
N ALA A 67 1.87 6.76 6.11
CA ALA A 67 3.09 7.02 6.87
C ALA A 67 3.85 8.23 6.33
N ARG A 68 4.06 8.30 5.00
CA ARG A 68 4.92 9.34 4.40
C ARG A 68 4.25 10.70 4.27
N ARG A 69 2.97 10.72 3.90
CA ARG A 69 2.26 11.96 3.54
C ARG A 69 1.10 12.28 4.46
N ARG A 70 0.85 11.45 5.49
CA ARG A 70 -0.31 11.55 6.39
C ARG A 70 -1.64 11.60 5.61
N ALA A 71 -1.64 11.05 4.39
CA ALA A 71 -2.81 10.95 3.56
C ALA A 71 -3.74 9.91 4.18
N ARG A 72 -5.00 10.28 4.40
CA ARG A 72 -6.01 9.37 4.95
C ARG A 72 -6.60 8.55 3.81
N ALA A 73 -7.11 7.36 4.12
CA ALA A 73 -7.69 6.48 3.09
C ALA A 73 -8.82 7.15 2.27
N HIS A 74 -9.60 8.06 2.87
CA HIS A 74 -10.64 8.79 2.14
C HIS A 74 -10.09 9.87 1.20
N SER A 75 -8.94 10.46 1.53
CA SER A 75 -8.28 11.50 0.74
C SER A 75 -7.34 10.91 -0.32
N THR A 76 -7.33 9.59 -0.49
CA THR A 76 -6.52 8.88 -1.47
C THR A 76 -7.42 8.19 -2.49
N GLN A 77 -7.09 8.36 -3.76
CA GLN A 77 -7.77 7.79 -4.90
C GLN A 77 -6.75 7.01 -5.73
N ILE A 78 -7.06 5.76 -6.03
CA ILE A 78 -6.24 4.93 -6.91
C ILE A 78 -6.77 5.12 -8.32
N VAL A 79 -5.94 5.68 -9.20
CA VAL A 79 -6.33 6.11 -10.55
C VAL A 79 -6.16 5.00 -11.57
N LYS A 80 -5.00 4.34 -11.56
CA LYS A 80 -4.67 3.30 -12.53
C LYS A 80 -3.82 2.27 -11.83
N VAL A 81 -3.92 1.02 -12.27
CA VAL A 81 -3.12 -0.03 -11.69
C VAL A 81 -2.55 -0.96 -12.78
N GLU A 82 -1.23 -1.08 -12.93
CA GLU A 82 -0.50 -1.82 -13.98
C GLU A 82 0.73 -2.54 -13.44
N GLU A 83 0.99 -3.77 -13.87
CA GLU A 83 2.26 -4.47 -13.62
C GLU A 83 3.41 -3.81 -14.39
N ILE A 84 4.57 -3.61 -13.75
CA ILE A 84 5.72 -2.87 -14.32
C ILE A 84 6.89 -3.83 -14.48
N ALA A 85 7.61 -3.74 -15.61
CA ALA A 85 8.83 -4.48 -15.88
C ALA A 85 10.01 -3.99 -15.02
N LEU A 86 11.14 -4.71 -15.03
CA LEU A 86 12.29 -4.55 -14.12
C LEU A 86 12.93 -3.14 -14.04
N ASP A 87 12.59 -2.20 -14.93
CA ASP A 87 13.05 -0.81 -14.86
C ASP A 87 12.17 0.03 -13.94
N SER A 88 12.55 0.00 -12.68
CA SER A 88 11.82 0.56 -11.54
C SER A 88 12.70 1.53 -10.74
N GLN A 89 12.07 2.33 -9.87
CA GLN A 89 12.70 3.25 -8.93
C GLN A 89 13.89 2.60 -8.22
N PRO A 90 14.95 3.36 -7.90
CA PRO A 90 16.19 2.80 -7.34
C PRO A 90 15.96 1.97 -6.06
N THR A 91 15.03 2.40 -5.19
CA THR A 91 14.61 1.65 -3.99
C THR A 91 14.05 0.26 -4.30
N VAL A 92 13.37 0.14 -5.44
CA VAL A 92 12.78 -1.10 -5.95
C VAL A 92 13.87 -1.89 -6.67
N LYS A 93 14.77 -1.21 -7.39
CA LYS A 93 15.80 -1.83 -8.20
C LYS A 93 16.75 -2.76 -7.42
N HIS A 94 17.04 -2.42 -6.17
CA HIS A 94 17.94 -3.19 -5.31
C HIS A 94 17.47 -4.62 -5.00
N PHE A 95 16.18 -4.93 -5.14
CA PHE A 95 15.62 -6.25 -4.81
C PHE A 95 15.50 -7.21 -6.01
N HIS A 96 15.86 -6.77 -7.22
CA HIS A 96 15.77 -7.60 -8.45
C HIS A 96 16.89 -8.63 -8.63
N ASP A 97 17.87 -8.67 -7.72
CA ASP A 97 18.95 -9.66 -7.81
C ASP A 97 18.48 -11.04 -7.29
N SER A 98 18.44 -12.02 -8.20
CA SER A 98 18.11 -13.42 -7.89
C SER A 98 19.01 -14.07 -6.82
N LYS A 99 20.22 -13.53 -6.60
CA LYS A 99 21.20 -14.03 -5.62
C LYS A 99 21.36 -13.10 -4.42
N ILE A 100 20.42 -12.19 -4.19
CA ILE A 100 20.50 -11.20 -3.11
C ILE A 100 20.67 -11.89 -1.75
N LYS A 101 21.69 -11.45 -1.00
CA LYS A 101 21.96 -11.88 0.37
C LYS A 101 22.40 -10.67 1.17
N PHE A 102 21.81 -10.47 2.35
CA PHE A 102 22.20 -9.41 3.27
C PHE A 102 22.25 -9.94 4.70
N PRO A 103 23.25 -9.54 5.51
CA PRO A 103 23.25 -9.83 6.93
C PRO A 103 22.18 -8.98 7.63
N LEU A 104 21.76 -9.41 8.82
CA LEU A 104 20.94 -8.60 9.72
C LEU A 104 21.82 -8.13 10.88
N PRO A 105 22.56 -7.01 10.73
CA PRO A 105 23.67 -6.65 11.61
C PRO A 105 23.25 -6.33 13.05
N HIS A 106 22.00 -5.90 13.24
CA HIS A 106 21.48 -5.53 14.55
C HIS A 106 20.10 -6.14 14.78
N ARG A 107 20.05 -7.26 15.50
CA ARG A 107 18.82 -7.97 15.85
C ARG A 107 18.41 -7.65 17.29
N VAL A 108 17.45 -6.74 17.43
CA VAL A 108 16.90 -6.37 18.75
C VAL A 108 16.06 -7.52 19.34
N LEU A 109 16.32 -7.84 20.60
CA LEU A 109 15.45 -8.74 21.37
C LEU A 109 14.07 -8.09 21.55
N ARG A 110 13.04 -8.66 20.89
CA ARG A 110 11.65 -8.18 21.02
C ARG A 110 11.00 -8.55 22.35
N ARG A 111 11.44 -9.64 23.00
CA ARG A 111 10.88 -10.16 24.26
C ARG A 111 11.55 -9.52 25.48
N GLN A 112 11.43 -8.20 25.62
CA GLN A 112 12.11 -7.44 26.69
C GLN A 112 11.56 -7.73 28.10
N HIS A 113 10.33 -8.25 28.20
CA HIS A 113 9.68 -8.55 29.47
C HIS A 113 9.66 -10.05 29.82
N LYS A 114 10.40 -10.89 29.08
CA LYS A 114 10.46 -12.34 29.30
C LYS A 114 11.92 -12.83 29.20
N PRO A 115 12.71 -12.78 30.29
CA PRO A 115 12.36 -12.28 31.62
C PRO A 115 12.43 -10.74 31.70
N ARG A 116 11.72 -10.14 32.66
CA ARG A 116 11.74 -8.68 32.89
C ARG A 116 13.06 -8.20 33.52
N PHE A 117 13.67 -9.05 34.32
CA PHE A 117 14.99 -8.81 34.91
C PHE A 117 15.88 -10.01 34.60
N THR A 118 17.11 -9.74 34.21
CA THR A 118 18.13 -10.75 33.90
C THR A 118 19.48 -10.18 34.26
N THR A 119 20.39 -11.05 34.68
CA THR A 119 21.79 -10.69 34.94
C THR A 119 22.62 -10.64 33.65
N LYS A 120 22.10 -11.22 32.55
CA LYS A 120 22.78 -11.27 31.25
C LYS A 120 22.28 -10.15 30.34
N ARG A 121 23.21 -9.41 29.72
CA ARG A 121 22.90 -8.37 28.72
C ARG A 121 22.45 -9.02 27.39
N PRO A 122 21.50 -8.43 26.66
CA PRO A 122 21.10 -8.92 25.35
C PRO A 122 22.24 -8.73 24.34
N ASN A 123 22.48 -9.74 23.49
CA ASN A 123 23.35 -9.63 22.33
C ASN A 123 22.52 -9.29 21.08
N THR A 124 22.96 -8.31 20.31
CA THR A 124 22.30 -7.84 19.08
C THR A 124 23.10 -8.11 17.81
N PHE A 125 24.36 -8.53 17.93
CA PHE A 125 25.21 -8.91 16.81
C PHE A 125 25.04 -10.40 16.50
N SER A 126 24.81 -10.72 15.22
CA SER A 126 24.80 -12.09 14.68
C SER A 126 26.05 -12.36 13.88
#